data_AF-A0A0G1HJW0-F1
#
_entry.id   AF-A0A0G1HJW0-F1
#
_cell.length_a   1.000
_cell.length_b   1.000
_cell.length_c   1.000
_cell.angle_alpha   90.00
_cell.angle_beta   90.00
_cell.angle_gamma   90.00
#
_symmetry.space_group_name_H-M   'P 1'
#
loop_
_entity.id
_entity.type
_entity.pdbx_description
1 polymer ?
#
loop_
_entity_poly.entity_id
_entity_poly.type
_entity_poly.pdbx_seq_one_letter_code
_entity_poly.pdbx_strand_id
1 'polypeptide(L)'
;MERAVYSPFSKEIDGGLDERKRERYTSLVLRAKEASAYPHQSGYFVRTAGLAKDGTEYIGGNKETAVLSGMKDITDSPMEAIAWYRREGELVTPESLGRPCGNCRDVMRAYCSPELVLLNGNETGIVYTHLSDFLFEDFSRINVGSIRPYPAWSALHAARRAVDVYLPEDMKSTVYGAALEAEDGTIWQGIQYTNVGYDAITPVMSAVINWMNSYPSGHVSDRHLRLKKLVIASEGGVPSPFYRDRQAILELDEILRIYTGNPNPLRVEIIQAKDSVRGWAEAVEAFETNVEEMLPHPFSPGAFRMDDVMMAQLVKLIGENDLAKIMEKRS
;
A
#
# COMPACT_ATOMS: atom_id res chain seq x y z
N MET A 1 -17.83 -24.31 22.11
CA MET A 1 -18.85 -23.63 21.29
C MET A 1 -18.82 -22.16 21.68
N GLU A 2 -18.04 -21.39 20.94
CA GLU A 2 -18.02 -19.92 20.76
C GLU A 2 -16.66 -19.62 20.14
N ARG A 3 -16.50 -18.80 19.11
CA ARG A 3 -17.41 -18.21 18.12
C ARG A 3 -16.42 -17.62 17.10
N ALA A 4 -16.70 -17.71 15.80
CA ALA A 4 -15.93 -16.92 14.84
C ALA A 4 -15.93 -15.46 15.34
N VAL A 5 -14.74 -14.88 15.51
CA VAL A 5 -14.60 -13.57 16.10
C VAL A 5 -14.47 -12.56 14.98
N TYR A 6 -15.41 -11.64 14.96
CA TYR A 6 -15.70 -10.73 13.87
C TYR A 6 -14.76 -9.52 13.83
N SER A 7 -14.56 -8.92 12.65
CA SER A 7 -13.76 -7.70 12.44
C SER A 7 -14.60 -6.42 12.44
N PRO A 8 -14.17 -5.33 13.09
CA PRO A 8 -14.94 -4.08 13.20
C PRO A 8 -15.20 -3.32 11.87
N PHE A 9 -14.70 -3.80 10.74
CA PHE A 9 -14.77 -3.09 9.44
C PHE A 9 -15.95 -3.49 8.56
N SER A 10 -16.52 -4.69 8.72
CA SER A 10 -17.78 -5.02 8.03
C SER A 10 -18.97 -4.50 8.86
N LYS A 11 -20.19 -4.52 8.33
CA LYS A 11 -21.38 -3.93 8.98
C LYS A 11 -22.32 -4.94 9.68
N GLU A 12 -21.95 -6.22 9.80
CA GLU A 12 -22.87 -7.26 10.29
C GLU A 12 -22.26 -8.19 11.36
N ILE A 13 -22.79 -8.08 12.57
CA ILE A 13 -22.55 -9.04 13.65
C ILE A 13 -23.23 -10.36 13.25
N ASP A 14 -22.42 -11.41 13.07
CA ASP A 14 -22.78 -12.81 12.72
C ASP A 14 -22.82 -13.20 11.22
N GLY A 15 -22.66 -12.23 10.30
CA GLY A 15 -22.20 -12.39 8.91
C GLY A 15 -22.70 -13.56 8.04
N GLY A 16 -23.87 -14.16 8.30
CA GLY A 16 -24.52 -15.11 7.38
C GLY A 16 -23.70 -16.36 7.00
N LEU A 17 -22.62 -16.70 7.71
CA LEU A 17 -21.86 -17.93 7.47
C LEU A 17 -22.62 -19.11 8.07
N ASP A 18 -23.16 -19.94 7.19
CA ASP A 18 -23.71 -21.23 7.60
C ASP A 18 -22.64 -22.10 8.28
N GLU A 19 -23.11 -23.09 9.04
CA GLU A 19 -22.27 -24.00 9.81
C GLU A 19 -21.22 -24.71 8.93
N ARG A 20 -21.59 -25.06 7.70
CA ARG A 20 -20.71 -25.73 6.74
C ARG A 20 -19.55 -24.84 6.31
N LYS A 21 -19.79 -23.55 6.04
CA LYS A 21 -18.71 -22.59 5.73
C LYS A 21 -17.81 -22.37 6.92
N ARG A 22 -18.38 -22.29 8.13
CA ARG A 22 -17.60 -22.11 9.36
C ARG A 22 -16.64 -23.28 9.60
N GLU A 23 -17.12 -24.51 9.44
CA GLU A 23 -16.28 -25.71 9.53
C GLU A 23 -15.19 -25.71 8.47
N ARG A 24 -15.55 -25.40 7.21
CA ARG A 24 -14.59 -25.35 6.10
C ARG A 24 -13.49 -24.31 6.32
N TYR A 25 -13.83 -23.11 6.76
CA TYR A 25 -12.85 -22.04 7.02
C TYR A 25 -11.99 -22.32 8.25
N THR A 26 -12.56 -22.93 9.29
CA THR A 26 -11.78 -23.39 10.44
C THR A 26 -10.79 -24.47 10.01
N SER A 27 -11.23 -25.43 9.20
CA SER A 27 -10.37 -26.46 8.62
C SER A 27 -9.24 -25.85 7.79
N LEU A 28 -9.52 -24.84 6.96
CA LEU A 28 -8.52 -24.18 6.14
C LEU A 28 -7.46 -23.43 6.97
N VAL A 29 -7.87 -22.76 8.06
CA VAL A 29 -6.94 -22.11 9.00
C VAL A 29 -6.05 -23.13 9.68
N LEU A 30 -6.61 -24.25 10.13
CA LEU A 30 -5.82 -25.32 10.75
C LEU A 30 -4.92 -26.02 9.72
N ARG A 31 -5.35 -26.12 8.46
CA ARG A 31 -4.52 -26.61 7.35
C ARG A 31 -3.32 -25.72 7.11
N ALA A 32 -3.46 -24.40 7.24
CA ALA A 32 -2.35 -23.47 7.14
C ALA A 32 -1.25 -23.76 8.18
N LYS A 33 -1.57 -24.33 9.36
CA LYS A 33 -0.57 -24.75 10.36
C LYS A 33 0.49 -25.70 9.79
N GLU A 34 0.11 -26.52 8.82
CA GLU A 34 0.98 -27.53 8.20
C GLU A 34 1.94 -26.95 7.16
N ALA A 35 1.75 -25.69 6.75
CA ALA A 35 2.59 -25.07 5.74
C ALA A 35 4.02 -24.85 6.22
N SER A 36 4.97 -25.06 5.33
CA SER A 36 6.38 -24.76 5.57
C SER A 36 6.68 -23.30 5.26
N ALA A 37 7.30 -22.60 6.20
CA ALA A 37 7.81 -21.24 6.05
C ALA A 37 9.32 -21.23 6.26
N TYR A 38 10.02 -20.40 5.48
CA TYR A 38 11.48 -20.26 5.51
C TYR A 38 11.92 -18.78 5.65
N PRO A 39 11.66 -18.16 6.82
CA PRO A 39 12.02 -16.77 7.10
C PRO A 39 13.43 -16.64 7.68
N HIS A 40 14.46 -16.91 6.89
CA HIS A 40 15.85 -16.92 7.39
C HIS A 40 16.39 -15.55 7.80
N GLN A 41 15.74 -14.44 7.40
CA GLN A 41 16.16 -13.07 7.71
C GLN A 41 15.37 -12.50 8.90
N SER A 42 14.05 -12.61 8.90
CA SER A 42 13.19 -12.04 9.93
C SER A 42 12.94 -12.95 11.12
N GLY A 43 13.05 -14.28 10.93
CA GLY A 43 12.61 -15.27 11.90
C GLY A 43 11.09 -15.30 12.12
N TYR A 44 10.31 -14.57 11.30
CA TYR A 44 8.86 -14.46 11.41
C TYR A 44 8.15 -15.46 10.49
N PHE A 45 7.60 -16.53 11.06
CA PHE A 45 6.99 -17.62 10.30
C PHE A 45 5.54 -17.30 9.94
N VAL A 46 5.29 -17.04 8.67
CA VAL A 46 3.96 -16.84 8.10
C VAL A 46 3.55 -18.12 7.39
N ARG A 47 2.48 -18.75 7.86
CA ARG A 47 1.93 -19.97 7.30
C ARG A 47 0.54 -19.71 6.73
N THR A 48 0.29 -20.22 5.53
CA THR A 48 -0.91 -19.92 4.75
C THR A 48 -1.51 -21.16 4.09
N ALA A 49 -2.81 -21.11 3.86
CA ALA A 49 -3.50 -22.05 2.99
C ALA A 49 -4.47 -21.30 2.07
N GLY A 50 -4.59 -21.74 0.82
CA GLY A 50 -5.54 -21.23 -0.16
C GLY A 50 -6.59 -22.28 -0.48
N LEU A 51 -7.81 -21.84 -0.78
CA LEU A 51 -8.93 -22.69 -1.17
C LEU A 51 -9.45 -22.20 -2.52
N ALA A 52 -9.36 -23.03 -3.55
CA ALA A 52 -9.95 -22.77 -4.84
C ALA A 52 -11.47 -23.00 -4.82
N LYS A 53 -12.17 -22.34 -5.77
CA LYS A 53 -13.60 -22.56 -5.99
C LYS A 53 -13.96 -23.99 -6.39
N ASP A 54 -13.02 -24.74 -6.98
CA ASP A 54 -13.17 -26.17 -7.28
C ASP A 54 -12.99 -27.08 -6.05
N GLY A 55 -12.63 -26.51 -4.90
CA GLY A 55 -12.40 -27.22 -3.65
C GLY A 55 -10.95 -27.64 -3.40
N THR A 56 -10.04 -27.39 -4.34
CA THR A 56 -8.61 -27.69 -4.17
C THR A 56 -8.00 -26.80 -3.09
N GLU A 57 -7.26 -27.42 -2.17
CA GLU A 57 -6.51 -26.71 -1.12
C GLU A 57 -5.03 -26.63 -1.48
N TYR A 58 -4.46 -25.45 -1.27
CA TYR A 58 -3.05 -25.15 -1.46
C TYR A 58 -2.46 -24.75 -0.11
N ILE A 59 -1.19 -25.07 0.13
CA ILE A 59 -0.46 -24.63 1.33
C ILE A 59 0.77 -23.84 0.90
N GLY A 60 1.09 -22.80 1.67
CA GLY A 60 2.22 -21.91 1.39
C GLY A 60 2.74 -21.24 2.64
N GLY A 61 3.97 -20.76 2.60
CA GLY A 61 4.55 -19.97 3.68
C GLY A 61 5.52 -18.95 3.14
N ASN A 62 5.85 -17.93 3.94
CA ASN A 62 6.83 -16.94 3.50
C ASN A 62 8.20 -17.57 3.29
N LYS A 63 8.86 -17.19 2.19
CA LYS A 63 10.24 -17.54 1.87
C LYS A 63 11.01 -16.25 1.67
N GLU A 64 12.08 -16.07 2.43
CA GLU A 64 12.86 -14.81 2.41
C GLU A 64 14.10 -14.89 1.51
N THR A 65 14.14 -15.85 0.59
CA THR A 65 15.14 -15.91 -0.47
C THR A 65 14.85 -14.85 -1.52
N ALA A 66 15.84 -14.05 -1.89
CA ALA A 66 15.70 -13.01 -2.92
C ALA A 66 15.00 -13.56 -4.18
N VAL A 67 14.05 -12.79 -4.70
CA VAL A 67 13.11 -13.07 -5.80
C VAL A 67 11.81 -13.80 -5.37
N LEU A 68 10.81 -12.97 -5.06
CA LEU A 68 9.35 -13.17 -5.16
C LEU A 68 8.91 -14.57 -5.65
N SER A 69 8.49 -15.46 -4.75
CA SER A 69 7.66 -16.61 -5.14
C SER A 69 6.88 -17.15 -3.95
N GLY A 70 5.56 -17.07 -4.04
CA GLY A 70 4.63 -17.64 -3.07
C GLY A 70 3.18 -17.62 -3.54
N MET A 71 2.83 -16.68 -4.43
CA MET A 71 1.47 -16.59 -4.98
C MET A 71 1.33 -17.03 -6.45
N LYS A 72 2.42 -17.11 -7.23
CA LYS A 72 2.35 -17.56 -8.63
C LYS A 72 1.99 -19.05 -8.74
N ASP A 73 2.32 -19.86 -7.74
CA ASP A 73 2.03 -21.31 -7.73
C ASP A 73 0.55 -21.63 -7.45
N ILE A 74 -0.31 -20.61 -7.24
CA ILE A 74 -1.72 -20.78 -6.84
C ILE A 74 -2.74 -20.70 -8.00
N THR A 75 -2.40 -20.23 -9.20
CA THR A 75 -3.47 -19.71 -10.09
C THR A 75 -3.53 -20.31 -11.50
N ASP A 76 -4.12 -21.50 -11.61
CA ASP A 76 -5.01 -21.83 -12.74
C ASP A 76 -6.50 -21.80 -12.31
N SER A 77 -6.79 -21.94 -11.01
CA SER A 77 -8.15 -21.95 -10.46
C SER A 77 -8.46 -20.67 -9.66
N PRO A 78 -9.66 -20.06 -9.83
CA PRO A 78 -10.06 -18.89 -9.06
C PRO A 78 -10.17 -19.22 -7.57
N MET A 79 -9.60 -18.35 -6.72
CA MET A 79 -9.61 -18.49 -5.26
C MET A 79 -10.96 -18.13 -4.64
N GLU A 80 -11.38 -18.95 -3.67
CA GLU A 80 -12.53 -18.74 -2.77
C GLU A 80 -12.08 -18.09 -1.45
N ALA A 81 -11.00 -18.60 -0.84
CA ALA A 81 -10.50 -18.09 0.43
C ALA A 81 -8.98 -18.27 0.57
N ILE A 82 -8.36 -17.40 1.38
CA ILE A 82 -6.97 -17.53 1.82
C ILE A 82 -6.94 -17.41 3.34
N ALA A 83 -6.23 -18.32 4.00
CA ALA A 83 -6.08 -18.37 5.44
C ALA A 83 -4.64 -18.16 5.89
N TRP A 84 -4.47 -17.47 7.00
CA TRP A 84 -3.23 -17.35 7.76
C TRP A 84 -3.39 -18.03 9.12
N TYR A 85 -2.38 -18.80 9.52
CA TYR A 85 -2.34 -19.41 10.85
C TYR A 85 -1.63 -18.50 11.86
N ARG A 86 -2.32 -18.18 12.96
CA ARG A 86 -1.77 -17.44 14.12
C ARG A 86 -1.02 -18.38 15.03
N ARG A 87 -0.21 -17.82 15.93
CA ARG A 87 0.50 -18.60 16.94
C ARG A 87 -0.47 -19.47 17.74
N GLU A 88 -0.09 -20.73 17.93
CA GLU A 88 -0.85 -21.72 18.69
C GLU A 88 -1.15 -21.22 20.11
N GLY A 89 -2.40 -21.38 20.53
CA GLY A 89 -2.86 -21.00 21.88
C GLY A 89 -3.08 -19.51 22.13
N GLU A 90 -2.74 -18.61 21.19
CA GLU A 90 -3.09 -17.19 21.32
C GLU A 90 -4.59 -17.00 21.10
N LEU A 91 -5.26 -16.24 21.97
CA LEU A 91 -6.68 -15.94 21.80
C LEU A 91 -6.92 -15.13 20.52
N VAL A 92 -7.82 -15.61 19.67
CA VAL A 92 -8.28 -14.89 18.48
C VAL A 92 -9.36 -13.88 18.88
N THR A 93 -9.09 -12.61 18.61
CA THR A 93 -9.97 -11.46 18.91
C THR A 93 -10.36 -10.71 17.63
N PRO A 94 -11.30 -9.76 17.64
CA PRO A 94 -11.62 -8.94 16.47
C PRO A 94 -10.42 -8.24 15.84
N GLU A 95 -9.46 -7.86 16.67
CA GLU A 95 -8.22 -7.19 16.30
C GLU A 95 -7.21 -8.16 15.68
N SER A 96 -7.45 -9.47 15.80
CA SER A 96 -6.60 -10.53 15.27
C SER A 96 -6.71 -10.72 13.76
N LEU A 97 -7.43 -9.83 13.06
CA LEU A 97 -7.51 -9.74 11.61
C LEU A 97 -6.20 -10.08 10.90
N GLY A 98 -6.31 -10.98 9.91
CA GLY A 98 -5.26 -11.21 8.95
C GLY A 98 -5.14 -9.99 8.09
N ARG A 99 -4.06 -9.23 8.27
CA ARG A 99 -3.78 -8.05 7.46
C ARG A 99 -2.68 -8.46 6.48
N PRO A 100 -3.03 -9.01 5.30
CA PRO A 100 -2.02 -9.24 4.27
C PRO A 100 -1.24 -7.94 4.05
N CYS A 101 0.08 -8.01 3.90
CA CYS A 101 0.86 -6.84 3.51
C CYS A 101 0.39 -6.37 2.15
N GLY A 102 0.57 -5.09 1.81
CA GLY A 102 -0.03 -4.61 0.57
C GLY A 102 0.59 -5.19 -0.70
N ASN A 103 1.81 -5.74 -0.66
CA ASN A 103 2.31 -6.55 -1.79
C ASN A 103 1.41 -7.78 -2.04
N CYS A 104 1.04 -8.51 -0.98
CA CYS A 104 0.09 -9.63 -1.13
C CYS A 104 -1.28 -9.14 -1.61
N ARG A 105 -1.74 -7.97 -1.15
CA ARG A 105 -3.01 -7.39 -1.62
C ARG A 105 -2.97 -7.02 -3.09
N ASP A 106 -1.86 -6.47 -3.59
CA ASP A 106 -1.70 -6.12 -5.00
C ASP A 106 -1.73 -7.36 -5.88
N VAL A 107 -1.05 -8.43 -5.46
CA VAL A 107 -1.13 -9.72 -6.15
C VAL A 107 -2.56 -10.28 -6.08
N MET A 108 -3.21 -10.27 -4.91
CA MET A 108 -4.60 -10.73 -4.79
C MET A 108 -5.56 -9.90 -5.64
N ARG A 109 -5.37 -8.58 -5.74
CA ARG A 109 -6.18 -7.71 -6.60
C ARG A 109 -6.00 -8.03 -8.09
N ALA A 110 -4.78 -8.40 -8.49
CA ALA A 110 -4.50 -8.75 -9.88
C ALA A 110 -5.10 -10.10 -10.31
N TYR A 111 -5.24 -11.05 -9.38
CA TYR A 111 -5.58 -12.44 -9.73
C TYR A 111 -6.82 -13.01 -9.03
N CYS A 112 -7.42 -12.29 -8.07
CA CYS A 112 -8.56 -12.74 -7.28
C CYS A 112 -9.73 -11.76 -7.34
N SER A 113 -10.91 -12.23 -6.93
CA SER A 113 -12.13 -11.43 -6.84
C SER A 113 -12.10 -10.50 -5.61
N PRO A 114 -12.71 -9.31 -5.64
CA PRO A 114 -12.96 -8.48 -4.44
C PRO A 114 -13.68 -9.26 -3.32
N GLU A 115 -14.51 -10.24 -3.70
CA GLU A 115 -15.23 -11.12 -2.78
C GLU A 115 -14.35 -12.19 -2.09
N LEU A 116 -13.06 -12.29 -2.42
CA LEU A 116 -12.13 -13.25 -1.82
C LEU A 116 -12.17 -13.15 -0.29
N VAL A 117 -12.38 -14.29 0.38
CA VAL A 117 -12.42 -14.34 1.85
C VAL A 117 -11.00 -14.46 2.40
N LEU A 118 -10.66 -13.61 3.35
CA LEU A 118 -9.37 -13.57 4.02
C LEU A 118 -9.56 -13.98 5.48
N LEU A 119 -8.92 -15.08 5.89
CA LEU A 119 -9.10 -15.72 7.19
C LEU A 119 -7.82 -15.59 8.03
N ASN A 120 -7.96 -15.33 9.32
CA ASN A 120 -6.86 -15.44 10.27
C ASN A 120 -7.32 -16.10 11.55
N GLY A 121 -6.56 -17.07 12.06
CA GLY A 121 -6.97 -17.77 13.26
C GLY A 121 -6.05 -18.90 13.67
N ASN A 122 -6.53 -19.69 14.62
CA ASN A 122 -5.88 -20.89 15.14
C ASN A 122 -6.95 -21.78 15.81
N GLU A 123 -6.54 -22.68 16.71
CA GLU A 123 -7.45 -23.57 17.44
C GLU A 123 -8.46 -22.84 18.33
N THR A 124 -8.19 -21.58 18.71
CA THR A 124 -9.06 -20.79 19.58
C THR A 124 -10.18 -20.08 18.82
N GLY A 125 -10.06 -19.95 17.49
CA GLY A 125 -11.07 -19.31 16.66
C GLY A 125 -10.54 -18.81 15.32
N ILE A 126 -11.43 -18.19 14.54
CA ILE A 126 -11.11 -17.55 13.26
C ILE A 126 -11.74 -16.16 13.21
N VAL A 127 -11.06 -15.24 12.53
CA VAL A 127 -11.57 -13.95 12.07
C VAL A 127 -11.53 -13.95 10.55
N TYR A 128 -12.53 -13.33 9.92
CA TYR A 128 -12.56 -13.19 8.47
C TYR A 128 -12.93 -11.77 8.03
N THR A 129 -12.58 -11.46 6.79
CA THR A 129 -12.85 -10.19 6.08
C THR A 129 -12.82 -10.48 4.58
N HIS A 130 -13.28 -9.55 3.74
CA HIS A 130 -13.16 -9.67 2.29
C HIS A 130 -11.97 -8.87 1.76
N LEU A 131 -11.47 -9.24 0.58
CA LEU A 131 -10.44 -8.46 -0.09
C LEU A 131 -10.93 -7.02 -0.35
N SER A 132 -12.21 -6.86 -0.72
CA SER A 132 -12.88 -5.57 -0.91
C SER A 132 -12.77 -4.63 0.29
N ASP A 133 -12.73 -5.15 1.52
CA ASP A 133 -12.52 -4.34 2.73
C ASP A 133 -11.15 -3.64 2.74
N PHE A 134 -10.23 -4.07 1.87
CA PHE A 134 -8.91 -3.48 1.67
C PHE A 134 -8.74 -2.79 0.30
N LEU A 135 -9.77 -2.82 -0.56
CA LEU A 135 -9.74 -2.19 -1.88
C LEU A 135 -10.36 -0.80 -1.78
N PHE A 136 -9.63 0.21 -2.25
CA PHE A 136 -10.07 1.60 -2.23
C PHE A 136 -10.96 1.88 -3.45
N GLU A 137 -12.24 1.56 -3.34
CA GLU A 137 -13.23 1.85 -4.39
C GLU A 137 -14.04 3.14 -4.09
N ASP A 138 -13.90 3.71 -2.89
CA ASP A 138 -14.74 4.80 -2.38
C ASP A 138 -14.08 6.21 -2.38
N PHE A 139 -13.01 6.44 -3.15
CA PHE A 139 -12.38 7.77 -3.16
C PHE A 139 -13.33 8.88 -3.62
N SER A 140 -13.22 10.05 -3.00
CA SER A 140 -14.06 11.19 -3.32
C SER A 140 -13.73 11.72 -4.71
N ARG A 141 -14.69 11.66 -5.63
CA ARG A 141 -14.53 12.29 -6.96
C ARG A 141 -14.37 13.79 -6.81
N ILE A 142 -13.37 14.35 -7.48
CA ILE A 142 -13.16 15.80 -7.55
C ILE A 142 -13.59 16.35 -8.90
N ASN A 143 -14.07 17.60 -8.89
CA ASN A 143 -14.41 18.29 -10.12
C ASN A 143 -13.13 18.52 -10.94
N VAL A 144 -13.05 17.93 -12.14
CA VAL A 144 -11.89 18.05 -13.03
C VAL A 144 -11.48 19.51 -13.34
N GLY A 145 -12.44 20.45 -13.33
CA GLY A 145 -12.17 21.87 -13.53
C GLY A 145 -11.41 22.56 -12.39
N SER A 146 -11.30 21.90 -11.23
CA SER A 146 -10.55 22.40 -10.05
C SER A 146 -9.07 21.96 -10.05
N ILE A 147 -8.70 21.06 -10.95
CA ILE A 147 -7.36 20.49 -11.00
C ILE A 147 -6.40 21.51 -11.60
N ARG A 148 -5.32 21.77 -10.86
CA ARG A 148 -4.24 22.60 -11.37
C ARG A 148 -3.50 21.85 -12.49
N PRO A 149 -3.36 22.44 -13.69
CA PRO A 149 -2.84 21.72 -14.85
C PRO A 149 -1.37 21.33 -14.70
N TYR A 150 -0.56 22.11 -13.98
CA TYR A 150 0.90 21.89 -13.96
C TYR A 150 1.37 20.66 -13.15
N PRO A 151 0.89 20.40 -11.91
CA PRO A 151 1.21 19.14 -11.21
C PRO A 151 0.70 17.90 -11.95
N ALA A 152 -0.53 17.94 -12.48
CA ALA A 152 -1.11 16.84 -13.26
C ALA A 152 -0.31 16.59 -14.55
N TRP A 153 0.07 17.65 -15.27
CA TRP A 153 0.94 17.55 -16.43
C TRP A 153 2.32 17.01 -16.08
N SER A 154 2.90 17.42 -14.95
CA SER A 154 4.19 16.92 -14.48
C SER A 154 4.15 15.42 -14.20
N ALA A 155 3.09 14.93 -13.54
CA ALA A 155 2.89 13.51 -13.30
C ALA A 155 2.66 12.73 -14.61
N LEU A 156 1.82 13.23 -15.52
CA LEU A 156 1.55 12.59 -16.81
C LEU A 156 2.80 12.54 -17.70
N HIS A 157 3.58 13.62 -17.73
CA HIS A 157 4.86 13.68 -18.43
C HIS A 157 5.87 12.68 -17.85
N ALA A 158 5.87 12.50 -16.53
CA ALA A 158 6.69 11.47 -15.89
C ALA A 158 6.26 10.05 -16.27
N ALA A 159 4.95 9.78 -16.37
CA ALA A 159 4.41 8.49 -16.82
C ALA A 159 4.92 8.13 -18.22
N ARG A 160 4.92 9.09 -19.15
CA ARG A 160 5.37 8.90 -20.54
C ARG A 160 6.87 8.68 -20.69
N ARG A 161 7.65 9.06 -19.67
CA ARG A 161 9.11 8.85 -19.61
C ARG A 161 9.48 7.59 -18.83
N ALA A 162 8.49 6.81 -18.39
CA ALA A 162 8.74 5.55 -17.73
C ALA A 162 9.55 4.62 -18.62
N VAL A 163 10.48 3.90 -18.00
CA VAL A 163 11.28 2.89 -18.64
C VAL A 163 10.91 1.56 -18.02
N ASP A 164 10.03 0.82 -18.68
CA ASP A 164 9.71 -0.55 -18.33
C ASP A 164 9.88 -1.43 -19.56
N VAL A 165 10.97 -2.20 -19.57
CA VAL A 165 11.34 -3.09 -20.68
C VAL A 165 10.59 -4.43 -20.63
N TYR A 166 9.87 -4.71 -19.55
CA TYR A 166 9.14 -5.96 -19.32
C TYR A 166 7.64 -5.81 -19.54
N LEU A 167 7.13 -4.58 -19.46
CA LEU A 167 5.72 -4.31 -19.65
C LEU A 167 5.32 -4.45 -21.13
N PRO A 168 4.34 -5.32 -21.46
CA PRO A 168 3.78 -5.41 -22.80
C PRO A 168 3.29 -4.05 -23.32
N GLU A 169 3.37 -3.84 -24.64
CA GLU A 169 3.06 -2.53 -25.26
C GLU A 169 1.62 -2.07 -24.97
N ASP A 170 0.67 -3.01 -24.97
CA ASP A 170 -0.74 -2.79 -24.64
C ASP A 170 -0.95 -2.37 -23.18
N MET A 171 -0.08 -2.81 -22.28
CA MET A 171 -0.11 -2.47 -20.86
C MET A 171 0.61 -1.15 -20.54
N LYS A 172 1.38 -0.57 -21.47
CA LYS A 172 2.07 0.72 -21.21
C LYS A 172 1.12 1.88 -20.92
N SER A 173 -0.12 1.79 -21.41
CA SER A 173 -1.17 2.78 -21.12
C SER A 173 -1.55 2.81 -19.63
N THR A 174 -1.32 1.74 -18.88
CA THR A 174 -1.59 1.66 -17.43
C THR A 174 -0.45 2.20 -16.57
N VAL A 175 0.67 2.60 -17.19
CA VAL A 175 1.79 3.20 -16.48
C VAL A 175 1.37 4.58 -15.98
N TYR A 176 1.68 4.85 -14.72
CA TYR A 176 1.45 6.14 -14.11
C TYR A 176 2.77 6.83 -13.77
N GLY A 177 2.69 8.14 -13.55
CA GLY A 177 3.77 8.97 -13.04
C GLY A 177 3.32 9.67 -11.77
N ALA A 178 4.28 10.23 -11.04
CA ALA A 178 4.02 10.96 -9.80
C ALA A 178 4.64 12.35 -9.83
N ALA A 179 4.02 13.29 -9.12
CA ALA A 179 4.54 14.63 -8.86
C ALA A 179 4.25 15.01 -7.41
N LEU A 180 5.31 15.29 -6.65
CA LEU A 180 5.23 15.77 -5.28
C LEU A 180 5.32 17.30 -5.27
N GLU A 181 4.33 18.00 -4.71
CA GLU A 181 4.25 19.47 -4.69
C GLU A 181 4.48 19.99 -3.26
N ALA A 182 5.42 20.92 -3.08
CA ALA A 182 5.58 21.68 -1.84
C ALA A 182 4.61 22.88 -1.76
N GLU A 183 4.46 23.47 -0.57
CA GLU A 183 3.62 24.67 -0.38
C GLU A 183 4.09 25.87 -1.23
N ASP A 184 5.39 25.97 -1.50
CA ASP A 184 5.98 27.01 -2.36
C ASP A 184 5.79 26.77 -3.87
N GLY A 185 5.17 25.64 -4.25
CA GLY A 185 4.93 25.25 -5.64
C GLY A 185 6.08 24.50 -6.31
N THR A 186 7.18 24.22 -5.59
CA THR A 186 8.24 23.34 -6.08
C THR A 186 7.69 21.93 -6.32
N ILE A 187 8.09 21.31 -7.44
CA ILE A 187 7.60 19.99 -7.85
C ILE A 187 8.76 19.04 -8.11
N TRP A 188 8.65 17.83 -7.56
CA TRP A 188 9.53 16.71 -7.84
C TRP A 188 8.78 15.62 -8.60
N GLN A 189 9.21 15.37 -9.83
CA GLN A 189 8.64 14.31 -10.68
C GLN A 189 9.21 12.96 -10.29
N GLY A 190 8.40 11.91 -10.43
CA GLY A 190 8.81 10.54 -10.23
C GLY A 190 8.41 9.67 -11.41
N ILE A 191 9.41 8.97 -11.97
CA ILE A 191 9.24 8.09 -13.13
C ILE A 191 9.29 6.62 -12.69
N GLN A 192 8.59 5.76 -13.40
CA GLN A 192 8.79 4.31 -13.27
C GLN A 192 10.07 3.91 -13.99
N TYR A 193 10.89 3.10 -13.32
CA TYR A 193 12.08 2.48 -13.90
C TYR A 193 12.19 1.03 -13.45
N THR A 194 12.17 0.10 -14.41
CA THR A 194 12.36 -1.33 -14.16
C THR A 194 13.68 -1.77 -14.76
N ASN A 195 14.52 -2.43 -13.96
CA ASN A 195 15.84 -2.91 -14.39
C ASN A 195 15.84 -4.41 -14.71
N VAL A 196 16.96 -4.91 -15.23
CA VAL A 196 17.08 -6.32 -15.64
C VAL A 196 17.05 -7.34 -14.50
N GLY A 197 17.19 -6.88 -13.26
CA GLY A 197 17.02 -7.68 -12.05
C GLY A 197 15.57 -7.78 -11.58
N TYR A 198 14.61 -7.24 -12.33
CA TYR A 198 13.21 -7.09 -11.95
C TYR A 198 12.98 -6.19 -10.73
N ASP A 199 13.99 -5.39 -10.35
CA ASP A 199 13.77 -4.31 -9.39
C ASP A 199 13.07 -3.15 -10.11
N ALA A 200 11.97 -2.69 -9.52
CA ALA A 200 11.26 -1.52 -9.97
C ALA A 200 11.43 -0.37 -8.97
N ILE A 201 11.90 0.78 -9.46
CA ILE A 201 11.69 2.07 -8.80
C ILE A 201 10.34 2.56 -9.30
N THR A 202 9.37 2.61 -8.38
CA THR A 202 8.00 3.02 -8.67
C THR A 202 7.89 4.55 -8.69
N PRO A 203 6.91 5.13 -9.39
CA PRO A 203 6.82 6.58 -9.59
C PRO A 203 6.83 7.40 -8.30
N VAL A 204 6.03 7.05 -7.28
CA VAL A 204 5.99 7.84 -6.04
C VAL A 204 7.33 7.73 -5.30
N MET A 205 7.91 6.53 -5.22
CA MET A 205 9.25 6.34 -4.65
C MET A 205 10.31 7.18 -5.39
N SER A 206 10.25 7.25 -6.72
CA SER A 206 11.13 8.11 -7.52
C SER A 206 10.95 9.59 -7.19
N ALA A 207 9.70 10.06 -7.01
CA ALA A 207 9.43 11.44 -6.63
C ALA A 207 10.00 11.77 -5.23
N VAL A 208 9.83 10.86 -4.27
CA VAL A 208 10.42 10.96 -2.92
C VAL A 208 11.94 11.02 -2.97
N ILE A 209 12.58 10.14 -3.75
CA ILE A 209 14.04 10.14 -3.94
C ILE A 209 14.52 11.45 -4.57
N ASN A 210 13.82 11.94 -5.60
CA ASN A 210 14.17 13.20 -6.26
C ASN A 210 14.02 14.40 -5.33
N TRP A 211 13.00 14.38 -4.46
CA TRP A 211 12.87 15.35 -3.38
C TRP A 211 14.07 15.28 -2.42
N MET A 212 14.42 14.09 -1.89
CA MET A 212 15.58 13.93 -1.00
C MET A 212 16.90 14.38 -1.65
N ASN A 213 17.13 14.01 -2.90
CA ASN A 213 18.38 14.28 -3.63
C ASN A 213 18.52 15.72 -4.12
N SER A 214 17.45 16.53 -4.05
CA SER A 214 17.51 17.96 -4.40
C SER A 214 18.35 18.78 -3.42
N TYR A 215 18.85 18.17 -2.33
CA TYR A 215 19.63 18.80 -1.29
C TYR A 215 21.00 18.14 -1.12
N PRO A 216 22.01 18.55 -1.91
CA PRO A 216 23.35 17.95 -1.89
C PRO A 216 24.07 18.07 -0.55
N SER A 217 23.67 19.02 0.30
CA SER A 217 24.13 19.17 1.69
C SER A 217 23.60 18.06 2.62
N GLY A 218 22.71 17.20 2.13
CA GLY A 218 22.01 16.18 2.90
C GLY A 218 20.85 16.72 3.74
N HIS A 219 20.57 18.04 3.71
CA HIS A 219 19.55 18.67 4.54
C HIS A 219 18.48 19.37 3.73
N VAL A 220 17.24 18.96 3.93
CA VAL A 220 16.06 19.58 3.32
C VAL A 220 15.75 20.88 4.06
N SER A 221 15.66 21.99 3.33
CA SER A 221 15.26 23.27 3.94
C SER A 221 13.80 23.24 4.42
N ASP A 222 13.48 23.93 5.51
CA ASP A 222 12.13 24.01 6.12
C ASP A 222 11.00 24.22 5.10
N ARG A 223 11.15 25.14 4.14
CA ARG A 223 10.13 25.40 3.12
C ARG A 223 9.76 24.20 2.25
N HIS A 224 10.67 23.24 2.08
CA HIS A 224 10.46 22.04 1.27
C HIS A 224 10.13 20.79 2.11
N LEU A 225 10.18 20.89 3.44
CA LEU A 225 9.59 19.90 4.36
C LEU A 225 8.06 20.06 4.45
N ARG A 226 7.53 21.21 4.02
CA ARG A 226 6.10 21.49 3.93
C ARG A 226 5.56 21.05 2.58
N LEU A 227 5.21 19.76 2.51
CA LEU A 227 4.56 19.20 1.34
C LEU A 227 3.07 19.53 1.33
N LYS A 228 2.56 19.88 0.17
CA LYS A 228 1.17 20.29 -0.04
C LYS A 228 0.31 19.13 -0.55
N LYS A 229 0.81 18.38 -1.53
CA LYS A 229 0.12 17.21 -2.08
C LYS A 229 1.04 16.31 -2.91
N LEU A 230 0.61 15.07 -3.07
CA LEU A 230 1.07 14.14 -4.11
C LEU A 230 0.04 14.11 -5.24
N VAL A 231 0.50 14.11 -6.49
CA VAL A 231 -0.33 13.91 -7.68
C VAL A 231 0.16 12.67 -8.42
N ILE A 232 -0.77 11.76 -8.72
CA ILE A 232 -0.51 10.53 -9.48
C ILE A 232 -1.35 10.59 -10.74
N ALA A 233 -0.74 10.38 -11.91
CA ALA A 233 -1.45 10.48 -13.18
C ALA A 233 -1.07 9.42 -14.22
N SER A 234 -2.06 8.98 -15.00
CA SER A 234 -1.88 8.08 -16.15
C SER A 234 -2.82 8.44 -17.30
N GLU A 235 -2.50 7.95 -18.50
CA GLU A 235 -3.28 8.18 -19.72
C GLU A 235 -4.37 7.11 -19.94
N GLY A 236 -4.05 5.83 -19.71
CA GLY A 236 -4.92 4.70 -20.02
C GLY A 236 -6.02 4.40 -19.00
N GLY A 237 -6.17 5.21 -17.97
CA GLY A 237 -7.17 4.98 -16.92
C GLY A 237 -6.84 5.72 -15.63
N VAL A 238 -7.65 5.48 -14.60
CA VAL A 238 -7.39 5.95 -13.23
C VAL A 238 -6.20 5.16 -12.67
N PRO A 239 -5.11 5.81 -12.25
CA PRO A 239 -3.96 5.12 -11.69
C PRO A 239 -4.32 4.25 -10.50
N SER A 240 -3.69 3.08 -10.41
CA SER A 240 -3.73 2.22 -9.24
C SER A 240 -2.32 2.05 -8.68
N PRO A 241 -1.87 2.96 -7.79
CA PRO A 241 -0.49 2.94 -7.31
C PRO A 241 -0.15 1.67 -6.52
N PHE A 242 1.07 1.17 -6.73
CA PHE A 242 1.58 -0.01 -6.02
C PHE A 242 1.63 0.23 -4.51
N TYR A 243 1.56 -0.85 -3.71
CA TYR A 243 1.72 -0.78 -2.27
C TYR A 243 3.03 -0.09 -1.88
N ARG A 244 4.13 -0.38 -2.59
CA ARG A 244 5.42 0.24 -2.31
C ARG A 244 5.38 1.76 -2.41
N ASP A 245 4.64 2.29 -3.38
CA ASP A 245 4.43 3.73 -3.54
C ASP A 245 3.59 4.32 -2.41
N ARG A 246 2.51 3.62 -2.04
CA ARG A 246 1.64 3.99 -0.92
C ARG A 246 2.39 3.99 0.42
N GLN A 247 3.22 2.97 0.66
CA GLN A 247 4.07 2.86 1.86
C GLN A 247 5.12 3.97 1.88
N ALA A 248 5.83 4.20 0.78
CA ALA A 248 6.89 5.21 0.70
C ALA A 248 6.38 6.62 1.02
N ILE A 249 5.19 6.98 0.53
CA ILE A 249 4.61 8.30 0.83
C ILE A 249 4.03 8.38 2.24
N LEU A 250 3.45 7.30 2.79
CA LEU A 250 2.98 7.27 4.17
C LEU A 250 4.15 7.47 5.14
N GLU A 251 5.25 6.75 4.96
CA GLU A 251 6.45 6.89 5.79
C GLU A 251 7.00 8.32 5.75
N LEU A 252 7.10 8.92 4.56
CA LEU A 252 7.53 10.30 4.43
C LEU A 252 6.57 11.26 5.15
N ASP A 253 5.26 11.11 4.97
CA ASP A 253 4.26 11.96 5.61
C ASP A 253 4.32 11.90 7.14
N GLU A 254 4.44 10.72 7.74
CA GLU A 254 4.56 10.59 9.20
C GLU A 254 5.78 11.35 9.74
N ILE A 255 6.93 11.20 9.08
CA ILE A 255 8.16 11.92 9.43
C ILE A 255 7.94 13.44 9.34
N LEU A 256 7.29 13.91 8.28
CA LEU A 256 7.04 15.33 8.08
C LEU A 256 5.97 15.88 9.03
N ARG A 257 4.97 15.10 9.44
CA ARG A 257 4.01 15.49 10.47
C ARG A 257 4.67 15.58 11.85
N ILE A 258 5.61 14.68 12.17
CA ILE A 258 6.45 14.79 13.36
C ILE A 258 7.26 16.10 13.31
N TYR A 259 7.79 16.49 12.15
CA TYR A 259 8.55 17.74 12.03
C TYR A 259 7.65 18.99 12.12
N THR A 260 6.63 19.06 11.28
CA THR A 260 5.79 20.26 11.07
C THR A 260 4.75 20.46 12.16
N GLY A 261 4.37 19.40 12.86
CA GLY A 261 3.20 19.39 13.76
C GLY A 261 1.86 19.48 13.01
N ASN A 262 1.83 19.31 11.69
CA ASN A 262 0.60 19.27 10.93
C ASN A 262 -0.17 17.98 11.27
N PRO A 263 -1.41 18.06 11.81
CA PRO A 263 -2.17 16.87 12.13
C PRO A 263 -2.77 16.20 10.88
N ASN A 264 -2.88 16.94 9.77
CA ASN A 264 -3.56 16.45 8.57
C ASN A 264 -2.60 15.63 7.70
N PRO A 265 -2.98 14.42 7.29
CA PRO A 265 -2.18 13.63 6.35
C PRO A 265 -2.03 14.33 5.01
N LEU A 266 -0.90 14.10 4.32
CA LEU A 266 -0.65 14.63 3.00
C LEU A 266 -1.78 14.24 2.03
N ARG A 267 -2.33 15.26 1.35
CA ARG A 267 -3.36 15.09 0.33
C ARG A 267 -2.80 14.37 -0.89
N VAL A 268 -3.62 13.50 -1.49
CA VAL A 268 -3.28 12.82 -2.74
C VAL A 268 -4.38 13.01 -3.78
N GLU A 269 -3.97 13.38 -4.99
CA GLU A 269 -4.83 13.45 -6.17
C GLU A 269 -4.48 12.31 -7.13
N ILE A 270 -5.46 11.49 -7.49
CA ILE A 270 -5.33 10.39 -8.46
C ILE A 270 -6.10 10.77 -9.71
N ILE A 271 -5.40 10.87 -10.85
CA ILE A 271 -5.92 11.54 -12.04
C ILE A 271 -5.73 10.65 -13.28
N GLN A 272 -6.82 10.37 -13.99
CA GLN A 272 -6.73 10.02 -15.41
C GLN A 272 -6.62 11.31 -16.21
N ALA A 273 -5.58 11.46 -17.02
CA ALA A 273 -5.37 12.68 -17.80
C ALA A 273 -4.96 12.38 -19.25
N LYS A 274 -5.33 13.27 -20.15
CA LYS A 274 -4.94 13.26 -21.57
C LYS A 274 -4.30 14.58 -21.96
N ASP A 275 -3.66 14.65 -23.11
CA ASP A 275 -3.25 15.94 -23.65
C ASP A 275 -4.48 16.80 -23.99
N SER A 276 -4.46 18.04 -23.51
CA SER A 276 -5.38 19.06 -24.00
C SER A 276 -4.89 19.63 -25.32
N VAL A 277 -5.84 20.12 -26.12
CA VAL A 277 -5.56 20.93 -27.32
C VAL A 277 -4.75 22.20 -26.99
N ARG A 278 -4.68 22.59 -25.70
CA ARG A 278 -4.00 23.79 -25.22
C ARG A 278 -2.55 23.52 -24.75
N GLY A 279 -2.05 22.29 -24.86
CA GLY A 279 -0.65 21.95 -24.58
C GLY A 279 -0.33 21.61 -23.11
N TRP A 280 -1.34 21.43 -22.27
CA TRP A 280 -1.22 20.89 -20.91
C TRP A 280 -2.10 19.65 -20.71
N ALA A 281 -1.94 18.94 -19.58
CA ALA A 281 -2.77 17.78 -19.26
C ALA A 281 -4.20 18.22 -18.88
N GLU A 282 -5.21 17.60 -19.49
CA GLU A 282 -6.62 17.72 -19.14
C GLU A 282 -7.06 16.47 -18.37
N ALA A 283 -7.57 16.66 -17.16
CA ALA A 283 -8.12 15.57 -16.38
C ALA A 283 -9.43 15.07 -17.00
N VAL A 284 -9.51 13.75 -17.19
CA VAL A 284 -10.69 13.03 -17.65
C VAL A 284 -11.51 12.57 -16.46
N GLU A 285 -10.84 11.97 -15.49
CA GLU A 285 -11.41 11.53 -14.21
C GLU A 285 -10.40 11.83 -13.11
N ALA A 286 -10.88 12.18 -11.93
CA ALA A 286 -10.01 12.50 -10.82
C ALA A 286 -10.65 12.25 -9.47
N PHE A 287 -9.81 11.82 -8.54
CA PHE A 287 -10.16 11.46 -7.19
C PHE A 287 -9.23 12.16 -6.22
N GLU A 288 -9.77 12.49 -5.06
CA GLU A 288 -9.03 12.99 -3.91
C GLU A 288 -9.14 12.03 -2.75
N THR A 289 -8.00 11.90 -2.07
CA THR A 289 -7.82 11.11 -0.86
C THR A 289 -6.61 11.68 -0.10
N ASN A 290 -6.08 10.93 0.86
CA ASN A 290 -4.86 11.24 1.57
C ASN A 290 -4.01 9.98 1.79
N VAL A 291 -2.78 10.15 2.27
CA VAL A 291 -1.83 9.04 2.42
C VAL A 291 -2.28 7.95 3.41
N GLU A 292 -3.03 8.31 4.47
CA GLU A 292 -3.56 7.34 5.44
C GLU A 292 -4.73 6.55 4.85
N GLU A 293 -5.59 7.20 4.06
CA GLU A 293 -6.68 6.55 3.33
C GLU A 293 -6.17 5.65 2.20
N MET A 294 -5.12 6.06 1.46
CA MET A 294 -4.50 5.23 0.43
C MET A 294 -3.84 3.97 0.99
N LEU A 295 -3.39 4.02 2.26
CA LEU A 295 -2.81 2.89 2.95
C LEU A 295 -3.28 2.80 4.42
N PRO A 296 -4.41 2.13 4.68
CA PRO A 296 -5.01 2.07 5.99
C PRO A 296 -4.12 1.32 6.99
N HIS A 297 -4.49 1.52 8.25
CA HIS A 297 -3.66 1.72 9.43
C HIS A 297 -2.76 0.58 10.00
N PRO A 298 -2.71 -0.69 9.57
CA PRO A 298 -1.67 -1.59 10.09
C PRO A 298 -0.22 -1.23 9.78
N PHE A 299 0.07 -0.45 8.74
CA PHE A 299 1.43 -0.37 8.19
C PHE A 299 2.15 0.97 8.34
N SER A 300 1.55 1.90 9.08
CA SER A 300 2.25 3.08 9.58
C SER A 300 3.38 2.67 10.55
N PRO A 301 4.60 3.19 10.40
CA PRO A 301 5.64 3.11 11.43
C PRO A 301 5.13 3.46 12.84
N GLY A 302 4.27 4.47 12.97
CA GLY A 302 3.63 4.82 14.25
C GLY A 302 2.82 3.67 14.89
N ALA A 303 2.08 2.89 14.09
CA ALA A 303 1.33 1.73 14.60
C ALA A 303 2.24 0.59 15.09
N PHE A 304 3.47 0.51 14.57
CA PHE A 304 4.49 -0.44 15.03
C PHE A 304 5.36 0.10 16.17
N ARG A 305 5.07 1.31 16.67
CA ARG A 305 5.87 1.98 17.71
C ARG A 305 7.33 2.17 17.29
N MET A 306 7.55 2.47 16.01
CA MET A 306 8.88 2.71 15.42
C MET A 306 9.27 4.20 15.51
N ASP A 307 8.92 4.87 16.61
CA ASP A 307 9.14 6.31 16.80
C ASP A 307 10.62 6.67 16.72
N ASP A 308 11.47 5.81 17.25
CA ASP A 308 12.93 5.90 17.19
C ASP A 308 13.48 5.83 15.76
N VAL A 309 12.93 4.95 14.92
CA VAL A 309 13.31 4.84 13.50
C VAL A 309 12.88 6.08 12.73
N MET A 310 11.64 6.55 12.94
CA MET A 310 11.12 7.77 12.31
C MET A 310 11.95 8.99 12.71
N MET A 311 12.30 9.11 14.00
CA MET A 311 13.15 10.20 14.48
C MET A 311 14.56 10.13 13.89
N ALA A 312 15.15 8.94 13.77
CA ALA A 312 16.45 8.77 13.13
C ALA A 312 16.42 9.15 11.64
N GLN A 313 15.32 8.86 10.92
CA GLN A 313 15.12 9.32 9.56
C GLN A 313 14.95 10.84 9.49
N LEU A 314 14.21 11.43 10.43
CA LEU A 314 14.05 12.89 10.50
C LEU A 314 15.40 13.59 10.70
N VAL A 315 16.24 13.09 11.61
CA VAL A 315 17.61 13.60 11.83
C VAL A 315 18.43 13.59 10.55
N LYS A 316 18.32 12.52 9.74
CA LYS A 316 19.02 12.46 8.45
C LYS A 316 18.52 13.54 7.48
N LEU A 317 17.23 13.89 7.53
CA LEU A 317 16.63 14.88 6.65
C LEU A 317 16.96 16.33 7.03
N ILE A 318 17.07 16.65 8.32
CA ILE A 318 17.17 18.06 8.79
C ILE A 318 18.49 18.37 9.51
N GLY A 319 19.26 17.35 9.90
CA GLY A 319 20.46 17.48 10.72
C GLY A 319 20.18 17.56 12.23
N GLU A 320 21.16 17.14 13.04
CA GLU A 320 21.03 17.05 14.50
C GLU A 320 20.74 18.40 15.18
N ASN A 321 21.36 19.48 14.68
CA ASN A 321 21.25 20.81 15.26
C ASN A 321 19.85 21.43 15.13
N ASP A 322 19.09 21.02 14.11
CA ASP A 322 17.73 21.52 13.89
C ASP A 322 16.67 20.69 14.62
N LEU A 323 16.97 19.42 14.95
CA LEU A 323 16.11 18.60 15.80
C LEU A 323 16.00 19.18 17.23
N ALA A 324 17.12 19.61 17.83
CA ALA A 324 17.14 20.16 19.18
C ALA A 324 16.19 21.37 19.33
N LYS A 325 16.17 22.25 18.32
CA LYS A 325 15.28 23.43 18.27
C LYS A 325 13.79 23.06 18.19
N ILE A 326 13.47 21.90 17.63
CA ILE A 326 12.09 21.42 17.47
C ILE A 326 11.62 20.74 18.74
N MET A 327 12.49 19.95 19.37
CA MET A 327 12.20 19.32 20.66
C MET A 327 11.96 20.37 21.75
N GLU A 328 12.74 21.45 21.76
CA GLU A 328 12.57 22.58 22.69
C GLU A 328 11.25 23.35 22.47
N LYS A 329 10.71 23.38 21.24
CA LYS A 329 9.39 23.97 20.95
C LYS A 329 8.21 23.08 21.37
N ARG A 330 8.45 21.79 21.63
CA ARG A 330 7.41 20.80 21.97
C ARG A 330 7.32 20.49 23.47
N SER A 331 8.34 20.84 24.26
CA SER A 331 8.38 20.75 25.72
C SER A 331 7.72 21.94 26.41
#